data_AF-A0A954JRE0-F1
#
_entry.id   AF-A0A954JRE0-F1
#
_cell.length_a   1.000
_cell.length_b   1.000
_cell.length_c   1.000
_cell.angle_alpha   90.00
_cell.angle_beta   90.00
_cell.angle_gamma   90.00
#
_symmetry.space_group_name_H-M   'P 1'
#
loop_
_entity.id
_entity.type
_entity.pdbx_description
1 polymer ?
#
loop_
_entity_poly.entity_id
_entity_poly.type
_entity_poly.pdbx_seq_one_letter_code
_entity_poly.pdbx_strand_id
1 'polypeptide(L)'
;MAKRIQRSPAQVPNRPSSGGGEGAEPRGRRRRGKVSRALVTDFTVQLTTLTEAGIPVVRALTILEGQTRPGPFKDILLELTEDVSGGMPLSESMAKYPRI
;
A
#
# COMPACT_ATOMS: atom_id res chain seq x y z
N MET A 1 -35.30 -14.89 29.62
CA MET A 1 -35.55 -15.26 28.21
C MET A 1 -36.16 -14.05 27.50
N ALA A 2 -35.78 -13.52 26.33
CA ALA A 2 -34.62 -13.63 25.45
C ALA A 2 -34.65 -12.35 24.58
N LYS A 3 -33.46 -11.79 24.27
CA LYS A 3 -33.22 -10.65 23.36
C LYS A 3 -33.85 -10.89 21.98
N ARG A 4 -34.33 -9.82 21.30
CA ARG A 4 -34.14 -9.67 19.85
C ARG A 4 -34.33 -8.25 19.29
N ILE A 5 -33.17 -7.60 19.11
CA ILE A 5 -32.73 -6.86 17.91
C ILE A 5 -33.51 -5.59 17.51
N GLN A 6 -32.97 -4.46 17.98
CA GLN A 6 -32.97 -3.18 17.27
C GLN A 6 -32.03 -3.28 16.05
N ARG A 7 -32.42 -2.72 14.90
CA ARG A 7 -31.53 -2.42 13.77
C ARG A 7 -31.80 -1.00 13.27
N SER A 8 -31.06 -0.05 13.83
CA SER A 8 -30.79 1.28 13.26
C SER A 8 -29.27 1.38 13.02
N PRO A 9 -28.83 2.26 12.11
CA PRO A 9 -27.71 2.04 11.20
C PRO A 9 -26.36 2.16 11.92
N ALA A 10 -25.51 1.13 11.79
CA ALA A 10 -24.17 1.15 12.33
C ALA A 10 -23.28 2.10 11.49
N GLN A 11 -23.28 3.36 11.91
CA GLN A 11 -22.11 4.18 12.20
C GLN A 11 -20.87 3.94 11.33
N VAL A 12 -20.47 4.97 10.58
CA VAL A 12 -19.08 5.16 10.14
C VAL A 12 -18.32 5.76 11.33
N PRO A 13 -17.26 5.13 11.85
CA PRO A 13 -16.31 5.81 12.72
C PRO A 13 -14.95 5.72 12.04
N ASN A 14 -14.65 6.64 11.13
CA ASN A 14 -13.31 6.73 10.57
C ASN A 14 -12.48 7.75 11.36
N ARG A 15 -11.31 7.27 11.79
CA ARG A 15 -10.19 7.87 12.54
C ARG A 15 -10.28 7.78 14.06
N PRO A 16 -9.30 7.08 14.63
CA PRO A 16 -8.23 7.79 15.30
C PRO A 16 -6.88 7.61 14.58
N SER A 17 -6.19 8.74 14.42
CA SER A 17 -4.75 8.85 14.27
C SER A 17 -4.06 8.44 15.58
N SER A 18 -2.92 7.72 15.48
CA SER A 18 -1.86 7.48 16.49
C SER A 18 -1.68 6.03 16.97
N GLY A 19 -0.43 5.54 16.84
CA GLY A 19 0.09 4.25 17.32
C GLY A 19 0.69 3.46 16.15
N GLY A 20 1.98 3.13 16.02
CA GLY A 20 3.11 3.11 16.96
C GLY A 20 3.50 1.68 17.32
N GLY A 21 4.50 1.11 16.62
CA GLY A 21 5.15 -0.21 16.87
C GLY A 21 4.50 -1.35 16.06
N GLU A 22 5.18 -2.29 15.38
CA GLU A 22 6.46 -2.95 15.63
C GLU A 22 7.00 -3.62 14.33
N GLY A 23 8.33 -3.63 14.15
CA GLY A 23 9.03 -4.74 13.48
C GLY A 23 8.99 -4.84 11.95
N ALA A 24 9.72 -3.97 11.24
CA ALA A 24 10.31 -4.37 9.96
C ALA A 24 11.82 -4.15 10.05
N GLU A 25 12.55 -5.24 10.33
CA GLU A 25 14.00 -5.27 10.30
C GLU A 25 14.54 -4.67 8.99
N PRO A 26 15.65 -3.91 9.03
CA PRO A 26 16.23 -3.34 7.83
C PRO A 26 16.88 -4.44 7.00
N ARG A 27 16.10 -5.08 6.13
CA ARG A 27 16.64 -5.96 5.09
C ARG A 27 17.51 -5.12 4.15
N GLY A 28 18.82 -5.27 4.36
CA GLY A 28 19.93 -4.91 3.48
C GLY A 28 19.69 -3.73 2.54
N ARG A 29 20.31 -2.60 2.86
CA ARG A 29 20.43 -1.39 2.04
C ARG A 29 21.02 -1.70 0.65
N ARG A 30 20.23 -2.27 -0.26
CA ARG A 30 20.58 -2.40 -1.67
C ARG A 30 20.53 -1.00 -2.28
N ARG A 31 21.52 -0.68 -3.12
CA ARG A 31 21.72 0.64 -3.72
C ARG A 31 20.47 1.04 -4.53
N ARG A 32 19.53 1.71 -3.88
CA ARG A 32 18.33 2.27 -4.51
C ARG A 32 18.75 3.41 -5.44
N GLY A 33 18.75 3.10 -6.73
CA GLY A 33 18.93 4.09 -7.80
C GLY A 33 17.85 5.17 -7.73
N LYS A 34 18.09 6.31 -8.38
CA LYS A 34 17.12 7.42 -8.44
C LYS A 34 15.86 6.96 -9.15
N VAL A 35 14.70 7.12 -8.50
CA VAL A 35 13.39 6.96 -9.12
C VAL A 35 12.99 8.30 -9.73
N SER A 36 12.47 8.29 -10.96
CA SER A 36 11.97 9.50 -11.61
C SER A 36 10.62 9.89 -11.01
N ARG A 37 10.44 11.18 -10.70
CA ARG A 37 9.16 11.71 -10.18
C ARG A 37 7.99 11.42 -11.11
N ALA A 38 8.22 11.38 -12.42
CA ALA A 38 7.19 11.04 -13.40
C ALA A 38 6.62 9.63 -13.18
N LEU A 39 7.49 8.64 -12.89
CA LEU A 39 7.06 7.26 -12.63
C LEU A 39 6.18 7.16 -11.38
N VAL A 40 6.46 7.97 -10.36
CA VAL A 40 5.69 8.01 -9.11
C VAL A 40 4.30 8.60 -9.35
N THR A 41 4.23 9.67 -10.14
CA THR A 41 2.96 10.29 -10.56
C THR A 41 2.12 9.29 -11.34
N ASP A 42 2.70 8.66 -12.37
CA ASP A 42 1.99 7.68 -13.20
C ASP A 42 1.49 6.50 -12.37
N PHE A 43 2.33 5.97 -11.48
CA PHE A 43 1.95 4.93 -10.53
C PHE A 43 0.75 5.34 -9.66
N THR A 44 0.76 6.57 -9.12
CA THR A 44 -0.30 7.04 -8.23
C THR A 44 -1.62 7.22 -8.97
N VAL A 45 -1.57 7.74 -10.21
CA VAL A 45 -2.76 7.85 -11.06
C VAL A 45 -3.32 6.47 -11.38
N GLN A 46 -2.48 5.54 -11.82
CA GLN A 46 -2.93 4.19 -12.16
C GLN A 46 -3.46 3.43 -10.93
N LEU A 47 -2.80 3.56 -9.76
CA LEU A 47 -3.29 2.99 -8.51
C LEU A 47 -4.67 3.57 -8.13
N THR A 48 -4.86 4.87 -8.33
CA THR A 48 -6.16 5.53 -8.09
C THR A 48 -7.22 4.94 -9.02
N THR A 49 -6.96 4.86 -10.32
CA THR A 49 -7.89 4.27 -11.29
C THR A 49 -8.27 2.83 -10.95
N LEU A 50 -7.30 2.00 -10.55
CA LEU A 50 -7.55 0.61 -10.17
C LEU A 50 -8.37 0.53 -8.86
N THR A 51 -8.09 1.40 -7.90
CA THR A 51 -8.83 1.46 -6.63
C THR A 51 -10.28 1.94 -6.84
N GLU A 52 -10.48 2.95 -7.69
CA GLU A 52 -11.80 3.45 -8.10
C GLU A 52 -12.60 2.39 -8.87
N ALA A 53 -11.93 1.54 -9.65
CA ALA A 53 -12.54 0.40 -10.34
C ALA A 53 -12.89 -0.77 -9.38
N GLY A 54 -12.63 -0.63 -8.07
CA GLY A 54 -12.91 -1.67 -7.07
C GLY A 54 -11.91 -2.85 -7.12
N ILE A 55 -10.75 -2.66 -7.75
CA ILE A 55 -9.70 -3.67 -7.77
C ILE A 55 -8.98 -3.67 -6.42
N PRO A 56 -8.81 -4.84 -5.77
CA PRO A 56 -8.09 -4.93 -4.50
C PRO A 56 -6.66 -4.38 -4.63
N VAL A 57 -6.19 -3.64 -3.61
CA VAL A 57 -4.88 -2.97 -3.61
C VAL A 57 -3.73 -3.92 -3.92
N VAL A 58 -3.72 -5.12 -3.34
CA VAL A 58 -2.68 -6.14 -3.60
C VAL A 58 -2.63 -6.49 -5.09
N ARG A 59 -3.79 -6.71 -5.72
CA ARG A 59 -3.89 -7.00 -7.15
C ARG A 59 -3.47 -5.79 -7.99
N ALA A 60 -3.85 -4.59 -7.59
CA ALA A 60 -3.45 -3.37 -8.28
C ALA A 60 -1.93 -3.21 -8.28
N LEU A 61 -1.27 -3.43 -7.14
CA LEU A 61 0.19 -3.38 -7.04
C LEU A 61 0.88 -4.41 -7.94
N THR A 62 0.38 -5.65 -8.01
CA THR A 62 0.91 -6.67 -8.92
C THR A 62 0.78 -6.26 -10.39
N ILE A 63 -0.33 -5.65 -10.78
CA ILE A 63 -0.53 -5.16 -12.16
C ILE A 63 0.50 -4.06 -12.48
N LEU A 64 0.67 -3.10 -11.57
CA LEU A 64 1.60 -1.98 -11.71
C LEU A 64 3.06 -2.44 -11.75
N GLU A 65 3.41 -3.43 -10.94
CA GLU A 65 4.73 -4.08 -10.92
C GLU A 65 5.03 -4.76 -12.27
N GLY A 66 4.05 -5.45 -12.85
CA GLY A 66 4.17 -6.08 -14.17
C GLY A 66 4.31 -5.08 -15.32
N GLN A 67 3.70 -3.89 -15.21
CA GLN A 67 3.80 -2.82 -16.20
C GLN A 67 5.06 -1.96 -16.05
N THR A 68 5.70 -1.99 -14.88
CA THR A 68 6.87 -1.18 -14.59
C THR A 68 8.14 -1.75 -15.22
N ARG A 69 8.92 -0.87 -15.86
CA ARG A 69 10.20 -1.24 -16.47
C ARG A 69 11.22 -1.71 -15.40
N PRO A 70 12.13 -2.64 -15.73
CA PRO A 70 13.19 -3.05 -14.81
C PRO A 70 14.00 -1.85 -14.30
N GLY A 71 14.19 -1.77 -12.99
CA GLY A 71 14.89 -0.65 -12.36
C GLY A 71 14.55 -0.52 -10.88
N PRO A 72 15.10 0.52 -10.21
CA PRO A 72 14.95 0.69 -8.77
C PRO A 72 13.50 0.83 -8.33
N PHE A 73 12.61 1.35 -9.19
CA PHE A 73 11.20 1.48 -8.87
C PHE A 73 10.47 0.13 -8.87
N LYS A 74 10.85 -0.79 -9.77
CA LYS A 74 10.27 -2.14 -9.81
C LYS A 74 10.60 -2.93 -8.54
N ASP A 75 11.86 -2.86 -8.09
CA ASP A 75 12.29 -3.53 -6.86
C ASP A 75 11.49 -3.03 -5.64
N ILE A 76 11.21 -1.72 -5.61
CA ILE A 76 10.39 -1.10 -4.58
C ILE A 76 8.95 -1.62 -4.65
N LEU A 77 8.34 -1.67 -5.84
CA LEU A 77 6.97 -2.18 -5.99
C LEU A 77 6.84 -3.65 -5.60
N LEU A 78 7.86 -4.46 -5.86
CA LEU A 78 7.90 -5.86 -5.48
C LEU A 78 7.88 -6.01 -3.95
N GLU A 79 8.77 -5.29 -3.26
CA GLU A 79 8.82 -5.29 -1.80
C GLU A 79 7.53 -4.69 -1.17
N LEU A 80 6.94 -3.66 -1.79
CA LEU A 80 5.64 -3.10 -1.40
C LEU A 80 4.50 -4.12 -1.54
N THR A 81 4.50 -4.89 -2.62
CA THR A 81 3.50 -5.94 -2.85
C THR A 81 3.64 -7.06 -1.82
N GLU A 82 4.88 -7.49 -1.53
CA GLU A 82 5.16 -8.48 -0.49
C GLU A 82 4.69 -8.00 0.89
N ASP A 83 5.06 -6.79 1.30
CA ASP A 83 4.66 -6.21 2.60
C ASP A 83 3.13 -6.15 2.75
N VAL A 84 2.43 -5.61 1.74
CA VAL A 84 0.97 -5.45 1.78
C VAL A 84 0.27 -6.80 1.70
N SER A 85 0.80 -7.76 0.94
CA SER A 85 0.30 -9.14 0.93
C SER A 85 0.51 -9.86 2.26
N GLY A 86 1.57 -9.49 3.01
CA GLY A 86 1.86 -9.95 4.36
C GLY A 86 0.98 -9.31 5.44
N GLY A 87 0.10 -8.37 5.07
CA GLY A 87 -0.83 -7.70 5.98
C GLY A 87 -0.34 -6.35 6.50
N MET A 88 0.80 -5.85 6.03
CA MET A 88 1.26 -4.50 6.38
C MET A 88 0.37 -3.43 5.72
N PRO A 89 -0.01 -2.36 6.44
CA PRO A 89 -0.72 -1.24 5.83
C PRO A 89 0.12 -0.59 4.72
N LEU A 90 -0.51 -0.28 3.59
CA LEU A 90 0.14 0.38 2.44
C LEU A 90 0.93 1.63 2.85
N SER A 91 0.38 2.44 3.76
CA SER A 91 1.03 3.64 4.27
C SER A 91 2.34 3.35 5.00
N GLU A 92 2.43 2.26 5.74
CA GLU A 92 3.64 1.85 6.47
C GLU A 92 4.69 1.29 5.51
N SER A 93 4.28 0.46 4.55
CA SER A 93 5.17 -0.05 3.50
C SER A 93 5.77 1.12 2.70
N MET A 94 4.96 2.11 2.29
CA MET A 94 5.44 3.29 1.58
C MET A 94 6.39 4.16 2.43
N ALA A 95 6.17 4.24 3.75
CA ALA A 95 7.03 5.00 4.65
C ALA A 95 8.48 4.46 4.72
N LYS A 96 8.70 3.18 4.39
CA LYS A 96 10.05 2.60 4.20
C LYS A 96 10.82 3.24 3.03
N TYR A 97 10.14 4.05 2.21
CA TYR A 97 10.72 4.70 1.03
C TYR A 97 10.65 6.23 1.03
N PRO A 98 11.34 6.92 1.97
CA PRO A 98 11.30 8.38 2.10
C PRO A 98 12.08 9.15 1.02
N ARG A 99 12.73 8.45 0.08
CA ARG A 99 13.57 9.05 -0.97
C ARG A 99 12.92 9.03 -2.36
N ILE A 100 11.62 8.71 -2.41
CA ILE A 100 10.79 8.72 -3.60
C ILE A 100 10.02 10.05 -3.64
#